data_AF-A0A0J6GVU0-F1
#
_entry.id   AF-A0A0J6GVU0-F1
#
_cell.length_a   1.000
_cell.length_b   1.000
_cell.length_c   1.000
_cell.angle_alpha   90.00
_cell.angle_beta   90.00
_cell.angle_gamma   90.00
#
_symmetry.space_group_name_H-M   'P 1'
#
loop_
_entity.id
_entity.type
_entity.pdbx_description
1 polymer ?
#
loop_
_entity_poly.entity_id
_entity_poly.type
_entity_poly.pdbx_seq_one_letter_code
_entity_poly.pdbx_strand_id
1 'polypeptide(L)'
;MKRVHVAAAVIRGVDGRILIARRADTQHQGGLWEFPGGKVEAGESVEAALGRELKEELGIVVEAARPLIKVQHDYPDKQVLLDVWEVLAFTGEPHGAEGQPLAWVAQRELADYAFPAANQPIVAAARLPDQYLITPDGLEAPELLRGLQKAVAGGIKLVSLRAPNGYDPKYRDLAVDATGLCAGKAQLMLKGPLEWLGDFPSAGWHLTAKQLRKLAPNGRPFPKTRWLAASCHNAEELLLAEQMDVDFVTLSPVLPTETHPDAEPLGWEQVQHLIADFSKPVFLLGGLGPDDRQQAWAMGAQGIAGIRAFWPQA
;
A
#
# COMPACT_ATOMS: atom_id res chain seq x y z
N MET A 1 -5.47 -25.79 13.80
CA MET A 1 -6.62 -25.68 12.86
C MET A 1 -6.08 -25.70 11.45
N LYS A 2 -6.84 -26.17 10.44
CA LYS A 2 -6.38 -26.14 9.05
C LYS A 2 -6.52 -24.70 8.52
N ARG A 3 -5.43 -24.13 8.02
CA ARG A 3 -5.44 -22.80 7.37
C ARG A 3 -6.06 -22.91 5.98
N VAL A 4 -7.03 -22.06 5.69
CA VAL A 4 -7.66 -21.93 4.37
C VAL A 4 -6.83 -20.95 3.55
N HIS A 5 -6.40 -21.38 2.36
CA HIS A 5 -5.67 -20.53 1.43
C HIS A 5 -6.63 -20.06 0.34
N VAL A 6 -6.69 -18.75 0.11
CA VAL A 6 -7.59 -18.11 -0.85
C VAL A 6 -6.76 -17.27 -1.81
N ALA A 7 -6.98 -17.45 -3.11
CA ALA A 7 -6.49 -16.56 -4.15
C ALA A 7 -7.54 -15.49 -4.42
N ALA A 8 -7.18 -14.21 -4.32
CA ALA A 8 -8.11 -13.10 -4.56
C ALA A 8 -7.52 -12.06 -5.51
N ALA A 9 -8.39 -11.31 -6.20
CA ALA A 9 -7.98 -10.42 -7.28
C ALA A 9 -8.36 -8.96 -7.02
N VAL A 10 -7.38 -8.07 -7.16
CA VAL A 10 -7.61 -6.64 -7.44
C VAL A 10 -7.56 -6.46 -8.95
N ILE A 11 -8.74 -6.31 -9.57
CA ILE A 11 -8.87 -6.17 -11.03
C ILE A 11 -9.08 -4.70 -11.35
N ARG A 12 -8.20 -4.13 -12.20
CA ARG A 12 -8.33 -2.75 -12.67
C ARG A 12 -8.92 -2.71 -14.07
N GLY A 13 -9.94 -1.87 -14.26
CA GLY A 13 -10.50 -1.56 -15.57
C GLY A 13 -9.60 -0.58 -16.33
N VAL A 14 -9.92 -0.38 -17.61
CA VAL A 14 -9.19 0.55 -18.50
C VAL A 14 -9.17 2.00 -18.00
N ASP A 15 -10.14 2.38 -17.18
CA ASP A 15 -10.27 3.71 -16.56
C ASP A 15 -9.68 3.78 -15.14
N GLY A 16 -9.03 2.71 -14.68
CA GLY A 16 -8.40 2.62 -13.37
C GLY A 16 -9.37 2.32 -12.21
N ARG A 17 -10.68 2.13 -12.47
CA ARG A 17 -11.62 1.66 -11.45
C ARG A 17 -11.32 0.21 -11.08
N ILE A 18 -11.65 -0.15 -9.85
CA ILE A 18 -11.44 -1.49 -9.30
C ILE A 18 -12.77 -2.24 -9.28
N LEU A 19 -12.76 -3.48 -9.76
CA LEU A 19 -13.93 -4.35 -9.71
C LEU A 19 -14.06 -4.97 -8.31
N ILE A 20 -15.25 -4.86 -7.74
CA ILE A 20 -15.63 -5.52 -6.48
C ILE A 20 -16.94 -6.27 -6.67
N ALA A 21 -17.11 -7.35 -5.91
CA ALA A 21 -18.33 -8.15 -5.89
C ALA A 21 -19.02 -8.03 -4.54
N ARG A 22 -20.35 -8.14 -4.51
CA ARG A 22 -21.12 -8.18 -3.27
C ARG A 22 -21.47 -9.62 -2.91
N ARG A 23 -21.08 -10.04 -1.71
CA ARG A 23 -21.41 -11.36 -1.16
C ARG A 23 -22.92 -11.57 -1.13
N ALA A 24 -23.38 -12.74 -1.56
CA ALA A 24 -24.77 -13.12 -1.34
C ALA A 24 -25.11 -13.06 0.15
N ASP A 25 -26.32 -12.59 0.49
CA ASP A 25 -26.74 -12.38 1.88
C ASP A 25 -26.70 -13.68 2.72
N THR A 26 -26.75 -14.84 2.08
CA THR A 26 -26.72 -16.17 2.70
C THR A 26 -25.32 -16.68 3.03
N GLN A 27 -24.26 -16.02 2.57
CA GLN A 27 -22.88 -16.43 2.85
C GLN A 27 -22.37 -15.89 4.21
N HIS A 28 -21.26 -16.44 4.70
CA HIS A 28 -20.55 -15.91 5.87
C HIS A 28 -20.15 -14.45 5.63
N GLN A 29 -20.61 -13.53 6.50
CA GLN A 29 -20.51 -12.07 6.30
C GLN A 29 -21.24 -11.55 5.04
N GLY A 30 -22.39 -12.15 4.70
CA GLY A 30 -23.23 -11.77 3.57
C GLY A 30 -23.61 -10.28 3.53
N GLY A 31 -23.79 -9.74 2.32
CA GLY A 31 -24.11 -8.34 2.09
C GLY A 31 -22.91 -7.39 2.09
N LEU A 32 -21.73 -7.81 2.57
CA LEU A 32 -20.46 -7.07 2.44
C LEU A 32 -19.89 -7.17 1.02
N TRP A 33 -19.02 -6.23 0.68
CA TRP A 33 -18.24 -6.25 -0.56
C TRP A 33 -16.94 -7.03 -0.37
N GLU A 34 -16.44 -7.60 -1.46
CA GLU A 34 -15.19 -8.35 -1.50
C GLU A 34 -14.46 -8.22 -2.83
N PHE A 35 -13.22 -8.68 -2.82
CA PHE A 35 -12.41 -8.87 -4.01
C PHE A 35 -12.69 -10.28 -4.56
N PRO A 36 -13.00 -10.43 -5.86
CA PRO A 36 -13.31 -11.73 -6.45
C PRO A 36 -12.19 -12.76 -6.30
N GLY A 37 -12.56 -14.04 -6.27
CA GLY A 37 -11.63 -15.15 -6.10
C GLY A 37 -12.09 -16.17 -5.06
N GLY A 38 -11.34 -17.26 -4.93
CA GLY A 38 -11.76 -18.41 -4.14
C GLY A 38 -10.61 -19.24 -3.60
N LYS A 39 -10.94 -20.47 -3.20
CA LYS A 39 -10.02 -21.31 -2.43
C LYS A 39 -8.99 -21.93 -3.37
N VAL A 40 -7.74 -21.95 -2.92
CA VAL A 40 -6.68 -22.71 -3.58
C VAL A 40 -6.86 -24.19 -3.24
N GLU A 41 -6.99 -25.04 -4.27
CA GLU A 41 -7.15 -26.47 -4.10
C GLU A 41 -5.82 -27.18 -3.78
N ALA A 42 -5.90 -28.43 -3.33
CA ALA A 42 -4.71 -29.19 -2.97
C ALA A 42 -3.86 -29.50 -4.22
N GLY A 43 -2.60 -29.03 -4.22
CA GLY A 43 -1.68 -29.20 -5.36
C GLY A 43 -1.84 -28.16 -6.46
N GLU A 44 -2.78 -27.21 -6.32
CA GLU A 44 -2.99 -26.09 -7.23
C GLU A 44 -2.03 -24.93 -6.91
N SER A 45 -1.49 -24.25 -7.92
CA SER A 45 -0.76 -23.00 -7.70
C SER A 45 -1.74 -21.85 -7.45
N VAL A 46 -1.28 -20.77 -6.83
CA VAL A 46 -2.14 -19.61 -6.54
C VAL A 46 -2.63 -18.97 -7.83
N GLU A 47 -1.79 -18.89 -8.86
CA GLU A 47 -2.14 -18.35 -10.17
C GLU A 47 -3.15 -19.21 -10.91
N ALA A 48 -3.05 -20.54 -10.80
CA ALA A 48 -4.01 -21.47 -11.39
C ALA A 48 -5.38 -21.33 -10.71
N ALA A 49 -5.40 -21.27 -9.37
CA ALA A 49 -6.61 -21.02 -8.60
C ALA A 49 -7.24 -19.68 -8.98
N LEU A 50 -6.45 -18.61 -9.01
CA LEU A 50 -6.91 -17.28 -9.41
C LEU A 50 -7.55 -17.28 -10.80
N GLY A 51 -6.90 -17.89 -11.79
CA GLY A 51 -7.42 -17.96 -13.16
C GLY A 51 -8.71 -18.78 -13.27
N ARG A 52 -8.82 -19.89 -12.54
CA ARG A 52 -10.03 -20.73 -12.48
C ARG A 52 -11.18 -19.97 -11.83
N GLU A 53 -10.97 -19.43 -10.63
CA GLU A 53 -12.00 -18.74 -9.85
C GLU A 53 -12.52 -17.51 -10.59
N LEU A 54 -11.65 -16.68 -11.18
CA LEU A 54 -12.10 -15.51 -11.95
C LEU A 54 -12.86 -15.88 -13.23
N LYS A 55 -12.56 -17.02 -13.84
CA LYS A 55 -13.32 -17.52 -14.99
C LYS A 55 -14.70 -18.02 -14.56
N GLU A 56 -14.79 -18.72 -13.44
CA GLU A 56 -16.03 -19.25 -12.88
C GLU A 56 -16.95 -18.15 -12.36
N GLU A 57 -16.42 -17.21 -11.58
CA GLU A 57 -17.20 -16.15 -10.92
C GLU A 57 -17.52 -14.96 -11.83
N LEU A 58 -16.62 -14.61 -12.75
CA LEU A 58 -16.69 -13.38 -13.54
C LEU A 58 -16.73 -13.58 -15.06
N GLY A 59 -16.46 -14.79 -15.54
CA GLY A 59 -16.36 -15.07 -16.97
C GLY A 59 -15.13 -14.46 -17.67
N ILE A 60 -14.08 -14.11 -16.93
CA ILE A 60 -12.84 -13.54 -17.50
C ILE A 60 -11.68 -14.53 -17.50
N VAL A 61 -10.74 -14.33 -18.42
CA VAL A 61 -9.50 -15.10 -18.49
C VAL A 61 -8.32 -14.16 -18.22
N VAL A 62 -7.56 -14.43 -17.16
CA VAL A 62 -6.38 -13.67 -16.78
C VAL A 62 -5.26 -13.90 -17.80
N GLU A 63 -4.69 -12.82 -18.32
CA GLU A 63 -3.52 -12.87 -19.23
C GLU A 63 -2.23 -12.48 -18.52
N ALA A 64 -2.32 -11.52 -17.59
CA ALA A 64 -1.19 -11.09 -16.78
C ALA A 64 -1.66 -10.67 -15.39
N ALA A 65 -0.94 -11.14 -14.37
CA ALA A 65 -1.15 -10.74 -12.98
C ALA A 65 0.20 -10.69 -12.25
N ARG A 66 0.21 -10.00 -11.11
CA ARG A 66 1.36 -9.96 -10.19
C ARG A 66 0.90 -10.09 -8.73
N PRO A 67 1.75 -10.54 -7.80
CA PRO A 67 1.45 -10.45 -6.38
C PRO A 67 1.23 -8.99 -5.97
N LEU A 68 0.26 -8.76 -5.08
CA LEU A 68 -0.04 -7.44 -4.52
C LEU A 68 0.22 -7.41 -3.01
N ILE A 69 -0.40 -8.32 -2.27
CA ILE A 69 -0.27 -8.40 -0.81
C ILE A 69 -0.70 -9.79 -0.31
N LYS A 70 -0.11 -10.25 0.79
CA LYS A 70 -0.59 -11.41 1.55
C LYS A 70 -1.14 -10.94 2.88
N VAL A 71 -2.34 -11.41 3.23
CA VAL A 71 -3.00 -11.07 4.49
C VAL A 71 -3.31 -12.34 5.26
N GLN A 72 -2.76 -12.44 6.46
CA GLN A 72 -3.09 -13.51 7.40
C GLN A 72 -4.16 -13.01 8.37
N HIS A 73 -5.24 -13.77 8.53
CA HIS A 73 -6.30 -13.41 9.46
C HIS A 73 -6.88 -14.65 10.14
N ASP A 74 -6.88 -14.61 11.48
CA ASP A 74 -7.39 -15.67 12.32
C ASP A 74 -8.76 -15.27 12.89
N TYR A 75 -9.81 -15.88 12.35
CA TYR A 75 -11.14 -15.84 12.93
C TYR A 75 -11.24 -16.86 14.08
N PRO A 76 -12.19 -16.71 15.03
CA PRO A 76 -12.37 -17.66 16.12
C PRO A 76 -12.56 -19.12 15.64
N ASP A 77 -13.14 -19.32 14.46
CA ASP A 77 -13.50 -20.62 13.87
C ASP A 77 -12.54 -21.11 12.76
N LYS A 78 -11.68 -20.25 12.21
CA LYS A 78 -10.79 -20.59 11.08
C LYS A 78 -9.63 -19.61 10.89
N GLN A 79 -8.54 -20.10 10.34
CA GLN A 79 -7.40 -19.29 9.93
C GLN A 79 -7.40 -19.16 8.41
N VAL A 80 -7.18 -17.95 7.90
CA VAL A 80 -7.22 -17.65 6.46
C VAL A 80 -5.93 -16.96 6.04
N LEU A 81 -5.36 -17.41 4.92
CA LEU A 81 -4.35 -16.69 4.15
C LEU A 81 -5.02 -16.19 2.86
N LEU A 82 -5.12 -14.88 2.72
CA LEU A 82 -5.53 -14.22 1.48
C LEU A 82 -4.25 -13.90 0.69
N ASP A 83 -4.01 -14.61 -0.40
CA ASP A 83 -2.92 -14.35 -1.35
C ASP A 83 -3.50 -13.53 -2.51
N VAL A 84 -3.27 -12.22 -2.47
CA VAL A 84 -3.96 -11.25 -3.31
C VAL A 84 -3.06 -10.83 -4.47
N TRP A 85 -3.62 -10.90 -5.67
CA TRP A 85 -2.96 -10.60 -6.91
C TRP A 85 -3.63 -9.42 -7.61
N GLU A 86 -2.83 -8.59 -8.25
CA GLU A 86 -3.32 -7.54 -9.13
C GLU A 86 -3.37 -8.06 -10.56
N VAL A 87 -4.56 -8.03 -11.16
CA VAL A 87 -4.76 -8.41 -12.55
C VAL A 87 -4.46 -7.21 -13.44
N LEU A 88 -3.44 -7.36 -14.29
CA LEU A 88 -2.91 -6.32 -15.18
C LEU A 88 -3.52 -6.39 -16.57
N ALA A 89 -3.89 -7.60 -17.03
CA ALA A 89 -4.56 -7.83 -18.30
C ALA A 89 -5.45 -9.08 -18.21
N PHE A 90 -6.62 -9.01 -18.87
CA PHE A 90 -7.58 -10.10 -18.98
C PHE A 90 -8.42 -9.96 -20.25
N THR A 91 -9.06 -11.05 -20.66
CA THR A 91 -10.07 -11.07 -21.73
C THR A 91 -11.44 -11.47 -21.18
N GLY A 92 -12.50 -11.13 -21.93
CA GLY A 92 -13.89 -11.30 -21.50
C GLY A 92 -14.49 -10.03 -20.88
N GLU A 93 -15.80 -10.01 -20.71
CA GLU A 93 -16.52 -8.94 -20.00
C GLU A 93 -16.95 -9.44 -18.61
N PRO A 94 -16.45 -8.81 -17.53
CA PRO A 94 -16.83 -9.20 -16.17
C PRO A 94 -18.33 -9.09 -15.94
N HIS A 95 -18.93 -10.18 -15.49
CA HIS A 95 -20.33 -10.24 -15.07
C HIS A 95 -20.46 -11.20 -13.88
N GLY A 96 -21.46 -11.01 -13.02
CA GLY A 96 -21.65 -11.92 -11.89
C GLY A 96 -22.21 -13.26 -12.36
N ALA A 97 -21.34 -14.21 -12.71
CA ALA A 97 -21.72 -15.51 -13.25
C ALA A 97 -22.50 -16.38 -12.24
N GLU A 98 -22.37 -16.07 -10.94
CA GLU A 98 -23.14 -16.68 -9.84
C GLU A 98 -24.34 -15.83 -9.41
N GLY A 99 -24.67 -14.76 -10.15
CA GLY A 99 -25.75 -13.82 -9.83
C GLY A 99 -25.37 -12.76 -8.78
N GLN A 100 -24.09 -12.63 -8.45
CA GLN A 100 -23.59 -11.64 -7.51
C GLN A 100 -23.51 -10.23 -8.14
N PRO A 101 -23.97 -9.18 -7.46
CA PRO A 101 -23.80 -7.81 -7.94
C PRO A 101 -22.33 -7.42 -8.04
N LEU A 102 -21.97 -6.76 -9.15
CA LEU A 102 -20.64 -6.22 -9.37
C LEU A 102 -20.67 -4.68 -9.36
N ALA A 103 -19.57 -4.07 -8.95
CA ALA A 103 -19.37 -2.62 -9.07
C ALA A 103 -17.93 -2.29 -9.49
N TRP A 104 -17.81 -1.35 -10.43
CA TRP A 104 -16.56 -0.68 -10.76
C TRP A 104 -16.43 0.59 -9.93
N VAL A 105 -15.49 0.60 -8.98
CA VAL A 105 -15.36 1.65 -7.97
C VAL A 105 -14.07 2.43 -8.17
N ALA A 106 -14.13 3.76 -8.06
CA ALA A 106 -12.92 4.57 -8.08
C ALA A 106 -12.03 4.23 -6.89
N GLN A 107 -10.72 4.18 -7.10
CA GLN A 107 -9.74 3.86 -6.05
C GLN A 107 -9.97 4.65 -4.75
N ARG A 108 -10.24 5.96 -4.85
CA ARG A 108 -10.48 6.83 -3.69
C ARG A 108 -11.76 6.49 -2.90
N GLU A 109 -12.78 5.94 -3.57
CA GLU A 109 -14.10 5.62 -3.01
C GLU A 109 -14.15 4.21 -2.39
N LEU A 110 -13.12 3.39 -2.62
CA LEU A 110 -13.07 2.02 -2.12
C LEU A 110 -13.18 1.93 -0.58
N ALA A 111 -12.72 2.96 0.14
CA ALA A 111 -12.83 3.03 1.60
C ALA A 111 -14.27 3.30 2.10
N ASP A 112 -15.18 3.73 1.22
CA ASP A 112 -16.58 4.02 1.56
C ASP A 112 -17.46 2.76 1.52
N TYR A 113 -16.92 1.65 1.01
CA TYR A 113 -17.60 0.36 0.93
C TYR A 113 -17.28 -0.51 2.14
N ALA A 114 -18.28 -1.26 2.61
CA ALA A 114 -18.13 -2.15 3.76
C ALA A 114 -17.48 -3.48 3.34
N PHE A 115 -16.26 -3.71 3.81
CA PHE A 115 -15.49 -4.93 3.59
C PHE A 115 -15.26 -5.70 4.90
N PRO A 116 -15.04 -7.02 4.86
CA PRO A 116 -14.53 -7.79 5.98
C PRO A 116 -13.25 -7.17 6.58
N ALA A 117 -13.01 -7.38 7.87
CA ALA A 117 -11.80 -6.87 8.55
C ALA A 117 -10.50 -7.34 7.87
N ALA A 118 -10.45 -8.59 7.42
CA ALA A 118 -9.33 -9.17 6.69
C ALA A 118 -9.04 -8.48 5.34
N ASN A 119 -10.02 -7.77 4.76
CA ASN A 119 -9.85 -7.09 3.48
C ASN A 119 -9.36 -5.65 3.63
N GLN A 120 -9.30 -5.09 4.84
CA GLN A 120 -8.87 -3.71 5.05
C GLN A 120 -7.44 -3.44 4.54
N PRO A 121 -6.44 -4.34 4.75
CA PRO A 121 -5.12 -4.15 4.15
C PRO A 121 -5.13 -4.25 2.63
N ILE A 122 -6.04 -5.05 2.06
CA ILE A 122 -6.22 -5.17 0.60
C ILE A 122 -6.78 -3.87 0.02
N VAL A 123 -7.77 -3.27 0.70
CA VAL A 123 -8.30 -1.94 0.34
C VAL A 123 -7.19 -0.90 0.37
N ALA A 124 -6.30 -0.94 1.37
CA ALA A 124 -5.13 -0.06 1.40
C ALA A 124 -4.18 -0.31 0.23
N ALA A 125 -3.78 -1.57 -0.01
CA ALA A 125 -2.87 -1.96 -1.11
C ALA A 125 -3.42 -1.55 -2.48
N ALA A 126 -4.69 -1.82 -2.74
CA ALA A 126 -5.36 -1.47 -3.99
C ALA A 126 -5.42 0.06 -4.22
N ARG A 127 -5.36 0.85 -3.14
CA ARG A 127 -5.35 2.32 -3.14
C ARG A 127 -3.98 2.96 -3.22
N LEU A 128 -2.92 2.20 -3.03
CA LEU A 128 -1.55 2.68 -3.09
C LEU A 128 -0.95 2.43 -4.48
N PRO A 129 -0.06 3.33 -4.97
CA PRO A 129 0.78 3.03 -6.11
C PRO A 129 1.90 2.05 -5.74
N ASP A 130 2.73 1.69 -6.69
CA ASP A 130 3.95 0.89 -6.51
C ASP A 130 5.22 1.73 -6.34
N GLN A 131 5.10 3.05 -6.41
CA GLN A 131 6.18 4.04 -6.27
C GLN A 131 5.85 5.03 -5.17
N TYR A 132 6.79 5.22 -4.25
CA TYR A 132 6.67 6.21 -3.18
C TYR A 132 7.88 7.15 -3.19
N LEU A 133 7.68 8.35 -3.72
CA LEU A 133 8.73 9.36 -3.79
C LEU A 133 8.98 9.96 -2.41
N ILE A 134 10.22 10.03 -1.99
CA ILE A 134 10.67 10.79 -0.83
C ILE A 134 11.41 12.02 -1.37
N THR A 135 11.01 13.24 -1.00
CA THR A 135 11.68 14.43 -1.52
C THR A 135 13.16 14.48 -1.08
N PRO A 136 14.07 15.01 -1.92
CA PRO A 136 15.46 15.21 -1.53
C PRO A 136 15.59 16.23 -0.41
N ASP A 137 16.74 16.24 0.25
CA ASP A 137 17.16 17.33 1.14
C ASP A 137 18.15 18.27 0.42
N GLY A 138 18.58 19.31 1.13
CA GLY A 138 19.60 20.25 0.63
C GLY A 138 19.14 21.19 -0.49
N LEU A 139 17.90 21.07 -0.97
CA LEU A 139 17.32 21.99 -1.95
C LEU A 139 16.61 23.16 -1.27
N GLU A 140 16.74 24.35 -1.85
CA GLU A 140 15.94 25.50 -1.47
C GLU A 140 14.47 25.30 -1.86
N ALA A 141 13.54 25.90 -1.10
CA ALA A 141 12.11 25.67 -1.27
C ALA A 141 11.61 25.86 -2.72
N PRO A 142 12.00 26.91 -3.48
CA PRO A 142 11.55 27.06 -4.86
C PRO A 142 12.04 25.94 -5.79
N GLU A 143 13.23 25.41 -5.56
CA GLU A 143 13.79 24.31 -6.36
C GLU A 143 13.07 23.00 -6.04
N LEU A 144 12.86 22.71 -4.76
CA LEU A 144 12.12 21.53 -4.32
C LEU A 144 10.70 21.53 -4.89
N LEU A 145 9.99 22.66 -4.83
CA LEU A 145 8.62 22.79 -5.35
C LEU A 145 8.55 22.58 -6.87
N ARG A 146 9.52 23.10 -7.63
CA ARG A 146 9.61 22.83 -9.08
C ARG A 146 9.85 21.35 -9.38
N GLY A 147 10.77 20.72 -8.64
CA GLY A 147 11.03 19.28 -8.77
C GLY A 147 9.79 18.44 -8.40
N LEU A 148 9.10 18.80 -7.34
CA LEU A 148 7.85 18.15 -6.93
C LEU A 148 6.76 18.29 -8.02
N GLN A 149 6.59 19.49 -8.58
CA GLN A 149 5.66 19.73 -9.66
C GLN A 149 5.98 18.85 -10.89
N LYS A 150 7.26 18.78 -11.29
CA LYS A 150 7.74 17.91 -12.37
C LYS A 150 7.46 16.43 -12.05
N ALA A 151 7.73 15.97 -10.84
CA ALA A 151 7.53 14.58 -10.42
C ALA A 151 6.06 14.16 -10.48
N VAL A 152 5.17 15.00 -9.94
CA VAL A 152 3.71 14.75 -9.96
C VAL A 152 3.16 14.79 -11.39
N ALA A 153 3.63 15.73 -12.22
CA ALA A 153 3.28 15.77 -13.65
C ALA A 153 3.79 14.54 -14.41
N GLY A 154 4.95 13.99 -14.00
CA GLY A 154 5.53 12.75 -14.52
C GLY A 154 4.84 11.47 -14.02
N GLY A 155 3.78 11.57 -13.23
CA GLY A 155 2.94 10.43 -12.85
C GLY A 155 3.13 9.92 -11.43
N ILE A 156 4.04 10.50 -10.62
CA ILE A 156 4.17 10.13 -9.20
C ILE A 156 2.85 10.39 -8.47
N LYS A 157 2.34 9.34 -7.79
CA LYS A 157 1.04 9.37 -7.10
C LYS A 157 1.12 9.38 -5.58
N LEU A 158 2.29 9.10 -5.00
CA LEU A 158 2.50 9.11 -3.55
C LEU A 158 3.85 9.78 -3.25
N VAL A 159 3.83 10.80 -2.40
CA VAL A 159 5.00 11.63 -2.06
C VAL A 159 5.11 11.82 -0.56
N SER A 160 6.31 11.68 -0.02
CA SER A 160 6.66 12.06 1.35
C SER A 160 7.50 13.32 1.33
N LEU A 161 7.01 14.39 1.95
CA LEU A 161 7.80 15.60 2.15
C LEU A 161 8.81 15.35 3.29
N ARG A 162 10.07 15.14 2.91
CA ARG A 162 11.14 14.75 3.83
C ARG A 162 11.46 15.89 4.81
N ALA A 163 11.67 15.52 6.08
CA ALA A 163 11.96 16.41 7.19
C ALA A 163 13.18 15.89 7.96
N PRO A 164 14.38 15.86 7.34
CA PRO A 164 15.54 15.17 7.91
C PRO A 164 16.03 15.83 9.20
N ASN A 165 15.90 17.15 9.30
CA ASN A 165 16.30 17.95 10.46
C ASN A 165 15.11 18.28 11.38
N GLY A 166 14.06 17.44 11.33
CA GLY A 166 12.79 17.72 11.98
C GLY A 166 11.92 18.69 11.18
N TYR A 167 10.89 19.20 11.83
CA TYR A 167 9.87 20.10 11.28
C TYR A 167 9.97 21.45 11.98
N ASP A 168 10.15 22.51 11.20
CA ASP A 168 10.24 23.90 11.65
C ASP A 168 9.19 24.75 10.88
N PRO A 169 9.08 26.06 11.15
CA PRO A 169 8.16 26.92 10.41
C PRO A 169 8.41 26.91 8.88
N LYS A 170 9.67 26.81 8.42
CA LYS A 170 9.99 26.74 6.99
C LYS A 170 9.46 25.47 6.34
N TYR A 171 9.60 24.33 7.01
CA TYR A 171 9.02 23.07 6.58
C TYR A 171 7.50 23.16 6.51
N ARG A 172 6.86 23.82 7.49
CA ARG A 172 5.40 24.01 7.49
C ARG A 172 4.94 24.84 6.29
N ASP A 173 5.64 25.92 5.98
CA ASP A 173 5.33 26.76 4.80
C ASP A 173 5.48 25.95 3.50
N LEU A 174 6.57 25.18 3.38
CA LEU A 174 6.78 24.27 2.27
C LEU A 174 5.67 23.20 2.15
N ALA A 175 5.17 22.70 3.28
CA ALA A 175 4.09 21.73 3.32
C ALA A 175 2.77 22.31 2.80
N VAL A 176 2.50 23.60 3.01
CA VAL A 176 1.33 24.30 2.45
C VAL A 176 1.42 24.30 0.92
N ASP A 177 2.54 24.74 0.38
CA ASP A 177 2.75 24.81 -1.08
C ASP A 177 2.72 23.41 -1.72
N ALA A 178 3.39 22.44 -1.11
CA ALA A 178 3.39 21.06 -1.56
C ALA A 178 1.98 20.45 -1.58
N THR A 179 1.14 20.79 -0.59
CA THR A 179 -0.26 20.34 -0.55
C THR A 179 -1.03 20.86 -1.76
N GLY A 180 -0.84 22.13 -2.13
CA GLY A 180 -1.44 22.72 -3.33
C GLY A 180 -0.98 22.03 -4.62
N LEU A 181 0.32 21.72 -4.75
CA LEU A 181 0.86 21.04 -5.92
C LEU A 181 0.34 19.60 -6.09
N CYS A 182 0.16 18.89 -4.99
CA CYS A 182 -0.31 17.50 -4.98
C CYS A 182 -1.83 17.36 -5.11
N ALA A 183 -2.61 18.40 -4.82
CA ALA A 183 -4.07 18.35 -4.78
C ALA A 183 -4.69 17.71 -6.04
N GLY A 184 -5.45 16.63 -5.83
CA GLY A 184 -6.13 15.88 -6.90
C GLY A 184 -5.21 15.07 -7.82
N LYS A 185 -3.89 15.09 -7.61
CA LYS A 185 -2.90 14.47 -8.50
C LYS A 185 -2.05 13.39 -7.82
N ALA A 186 -1.70 13.61 -6.56
CA ALA A 186 -0.88 12.72 -5.74
C ALA A 186 -1.27 12.82 -4.25
N GLN A 187 -1.07 11.74 -3.50
CA GLN A 187 -1.17 11.77 -2.04
C GLN A 187 0.12 12.31 -1.45
N LEU A 188 0.02 13.42 -0.71
CA LEU A 188 1.13 13.97 0.07
C LEU A 188 1.12 13.37 1.48
N MET A 189 2.29 12.94 1.94
CA MET A 189 2.56 12.43 3.29
C MET A 189 3.51 13.40 3.99
N LEU A 190 3.11 13.91 5.15
CA LEU A 190 3.87 14.88 5.92
C LEU A 190 4.54 14.24 7.13
N LYS A 191 5.60 14.89 7.60
CA LYS A 191 6.25 14.64 8.89
C LYS A 191 6.02 15.87 9.75
N GLY A 192 5.55 15.68 10.97
CA GLY A 192 5.16 16.83 11.79
C GLY A 192 4.58 16.43 13.13
N PRO A 193 4.32 17.41 14.01
CA PRO A 193 3.52 17.20 15.19
C PRO A 193 2.06 16.92 14.78
N LEU A 194 1.36 16.11 15.57
CA LEU A 194 -0.02 15.74 15.25
C LEU A 194 -0.99 16.92 15.39
N GLU A 195 -0.60 17.99 16.09
CA GLU A 195 -1.39 19.22 16.18
C GLU A 195 -1.64 19.86 14.80
N TRP A 196 -0.79 19.61 13.80
CA TRP A 196 -0.95 20.16 12.45
C TRP A 196 -1.99 19.40 11.60
N LEU A 197 -2.59 18.32 12.10
CA LEU A 197 -3.58 17.55 11.33
C LEU A 197 -4.73 18.44 10.84
N GLY A 198 -5.18 19.41 11.65
CA GLY A 198 -6.25 20.34 11.28
C GLY A 198 -5.88 21.29 10.12
N ASP A 199 -4.60 21.65 10.02
CA ASP A 199 -4.09 22.57 9.00
C ASP A 199 -3.96 21.91 7.62
N PHE A 200 -3.82 20.59 7.59
CA PHE A 200 -3.56 19.81 6.37
C PHE A 200 -4.58 18.69 6.17
N PRO A 201 -5.87 18.97 5.94
CA PRO A 201 -6.94 17.97 5.95
C PRO A 201 -6.79 16.86 4.88
N SER A 202 -6.11 17.15 3.75
CA SER A 202 -5.89 16.21 2.66
C SER A 202 -4.57 15.43 2.74
N ALA A 203 -3.67 15.80 3.67
CA ALA A 203 -2.38 15.12 3.82
C ALA A 203 -2.52 13.84 4.65
N GLY A 204 -1.68 12.86 4.37
CA GLY A 204 -1.40 11.76 5.29
C GLY A 204 -0.22 12.08 6.20
N TRP A 205 0.03 11.24 7.20
CA TRP A 205 1.12 11.40 8.14
C TRP A 205 2.09 10.22 8.06
N HIS A 206 3.40 10.49 8.06
CA HIS A 206 4.43 9.46 8.03
C HIS A 206 5.34 9.59 9.26
N LEU A 207 5.07 8.76 10.27
CA LEU A 207 5.83 8.71 11.51
C LEU A 207 7.26 8.21 11.29
N THR A 208 8.21 8.81 12.00
CA THR A 208 9.54 8.20 12.18
C THR A 208 9.46 7.00 13.12
N ALA A 209 10.43 6.08 13.07
CA ALA A 209 10.52 4.96 14.01
C ALA A 209 10.50 5.40 15.49
N LYS A 210 11.12 6.54 15.81
CA LYS A 210 11.09 7.16 17.15
C LYS A 210 9.68 7.58 17.56
N GLN A 211 8.92 8.20 16.64
CA GLN A 211 7.53 8.58 16.89
C GLN A 211 6.64 7.36 17.02
N LEU A 212 6.82 6.35 16.16
CA LEU A 212 6.08 5.09 16.22
C LEU A 212 6.24 4.44 17.60
N ARG A 213 7.47 4.23 18.08
CA ARG A 213 7.74 3.67 19.42
C ARG A 213 7.06 4.45 20.54
N LYS A 214 7.08 5.78 20.46
CA LYS A 214 6.47 6.65 21.48
C LYS A 214 4.94 6.57 21.47
N LEU A 215 4.33 6.48 20.30
CA LEU A 215 2.89 6.68 20.13
C LEU A 215 2.09 5.37 20.01
N ALA A 216 2.71 4.26 19.58
CA ALA A 216 2.03 2.98 19.36
C ALA A 216 1.27 2.46 20.59
N PRO A 217 1.76 2.62 21.84
CA PRO A 217 0.99 2.24 23.02
C PRO A 217 -0.36 2.94 23.16
N ASN A 218 -0.55 4.10 22.54
CA ASN A 218 -1.79 4.86 22.58
C ASN A 218 -2.75 4.52 21.41
N GLY A 219 -2.35 3.59 20.53
CA GLY A 219 -3.10 3.23 19.34
C GLY A 219 -3.07 4.31 18.25
N ARG A 220 -3.97 4.19 17.27
CA ARG A 220 -4.05 5.09 16.13
C ARG A 220 -4.45 6.52 16.58
N PRO A 221 -3.66 7.56 16.24
CA PRO A 221 -3.91 8.91 16.74
C PRO A 221 -5.05 9.68 16.04
N PHE A 222 -5.56 9.19 14.90
CA PHE A 222 -6.62 9.85 14.13
C PHE A 222 -7.42 8.86 13.26
N PRO A 223 -8.62 9.23 12.77
CA PRO A 223 -9.49 8.32 12.01
C PRO A 223 -8.86 7.70 10.75
N LYS A 224 -9.34 6.52 10.36
CA LYS A 224 -8.87 5.76 9.17
C LYS A 224 -9.17 6.41 7.82
N THR A 225 -9.92 7.51 7.80
CA THR A 225 -10.18 8.28 6.58
C THR A 225 -8.93 9.00 6.06
N ARG A 226 -7.87 9.09 6.86
CA ARG A 226 -6.59 9.71 6.50
C ARG A 226 -5.46 8.71 6.58
N TRP A 227 -4.53 8.78 5.63
CA TRP A 227 -3.37 7.89 5.59
C TRP A 227 -2.42 8.11 6.77
N LEU A 228 -2.01 7.01 7.39
CA LEU A 228 -0.97 6.92 8.40
C LEU A 228 0.07 5.91 7.94
N ALA A 229 1.33 6.32 7.92
CA ALA A 229 2.45 5.45 7.62
C ALA A 229 3.53 5.55 8.69
N ALA A 230 4.40 4.56 8.74
CA ALA A 230 5.57 4.59 9.63
C ALA A 230 6.84 4.09 8.93
N SER A 231 7.97 4.66 9.33
CA SER A 231 9.29 4.14 8.99
C SER A 231 9.64 2.99 9.93
N CYS A 232 9.97 1.84 9.36
CA CYS A 232 10.38 0.62 10.05
C CYS A 232 11.75 0.14 9.55
N HIS A 233 12.49 -0.51 10.44
CA HIS A 233 13.87 -0.97 10.25
C HIS A 233 14.07 -2.39 10.76
N ASN A 234 13.12 -2.95 11.51
CA ASN A 234 13.23 -4.29 12.10
C ASN A 234 11.84 -4.85 12.49
N ALA A 235 11.81 -6.09 12.99
CA ALA A 235 10.59 -6.78 13.38
C ALA A 235 9.83 -6.08 14.53
N GLU A 236 10.54 -5.53 15.52
CA GLU A 236 9.93 -4.78 16.63
C GLU A 236 9.09 -3.61 16.12
N GLU A 237 9.63 -2.83 15.18
CA GLU A 237 8.93 -1.69 14.61
C GLU A 237 7.76 -2.09 13.71
N LEU A 238 7.84 -3.23 13.02
CA LEU A 238 6.70 -3.78 12.26
C LEU A 238 5.55 -4.16 13.21
N LEU A 239 5.85 -4.82 14.33
CA LEU A 239 4.84 -5.15 15.34
C LEU A 239 4.18 -3.89 15.93
N LEU A 240 4.97 -2.84 16.20
CA LEU A 240 4.45 -1.56 16.68
C LEU A 240 3.57 -0.88 15.62
N ALA A 241 3.91 -1.01 14.33
CA ALA A 241 3.11 -0.49 13.22
C ALA A 241 1.76 -1.23 13.09
N GLU A 242 1.74 -2.54 13.32
CA GLU A 242 0.49 -3.30 13.43
C GLU A 242 -0.34 -2.85 14.63
N GLN A 243 0.28 -2.73 15.81
CA GLN A 243 -0.38 -2.28 17.05
C GLN A 243 -1.01 -0.89 16.90
N MET A 244 -0.29 0.06 16.29
CA MET A 244 -0.82 1.41 16.03
C MET A 244 -1.90 1.42 14.95
N ASP A 245 -2.04 0.33 14.23
CA ASP A 245 -2.91 0.22 13.08
C ASP A 245 -2.58 1.23 11.96
N VAL A 246 -1.31 1.33 11.57
CA VAL A 246 -0.91 2.17 10.40
C VAL A 246 -1.46 1.59 9.10
N ASP A 247 -1.54 2.36 8.03
CA ASP A 247 -2.08 1.88 6.76
C ASP A 247 -1.00 1.25 5.85
N PHE A 248 0.26 1.68 5.99
CA PHE A 248 1.41 1.09 5.29
C PHE A 248 2.73 1.49 5.99
N VAL A 249 3.84 0.86 5.61
CA VAL A 249 5.17 1.17 6.15
C VAL A 249 6.21 1.33 5.06
N THR A 250 7.33 1.97 5.41
CA THR A 250 8.58 1.78 4.66
C THR A 250 9.52 0.87 5.45
N LEU A 251 10.14 -0.10 4.80
CA LEU A 251 11.18 -0.95 5.40
C LEU A 251 12.55 -0.63 4.78
N SER A 252 13.53 -0.26 5.62
CA SER A 252 14.81 0.29 5.15
C SER A 252 15.95 0.19 6.17
N PRO A 253 17.21 0.37 5.75
CA PRO A 253 17.67 0.33 4.36
C PRO A 253 17.75 -1.12 3.84
N VAL A 254 17.30 -1.37 2.62
CA VAL A 254 17.41 -2.71 2.01
C VAL A 254 18.82 -2.96 1.48
N LEU A 255 19.39 -2.00 0.77
CA LEU A 255 20.76 -2.01 0.24
C LEU A 255 21.53 -0.78 0.75
N PRO A 256 22.88 -0.75 0.61
CA PRO A 256 23.68 0.42 0.96
C PRO A 256 23.16 1.70 0.31
N THR A 257 23.15 2.80 1.06
CA THR A 257 22.57 4.06 0.61
C THR A 257 23.40 5.26 1.06
N GLU A 258 23.63 6.20 0.15
CA GLU A 258 24.35 7.45 0.48
C GLU A 258 23.59 8.32 1.48
N THR A 259 22.27 8.12 1.64
CA THR A 259 21.45 8.90 2.60
C THR A 259 21.78 8.54 4.05
N HIS A 260 22.18 7.29 4.30
CA HIS A 260 22.55 6.76 5.61
C HIS A 260 23.71 5.76 5.43
N PRO A 261 24.94 6.24 5.17
CA PRO A 261 26.07 5.40 4.78
C PRO A 261 26.52 4.45 5.90
N ASP A 262 26.28 4.83 7.15
CA ASP A 262 26.67 4.05 8.33
C ASP A 262 25.61 3.02 8.75
N ALA A 263 24.45 2.97 8.07
CA ALA A 263 23.39 2.04 8.41
C ALA A 263 23.68 0.65 7.82
N GLU A 264 23.52 -0.39 8.63
CA GLU A 264 23.62 -1.77 8.18
C GLU A 264 22.40 -2.13 7.31
N PRO A 265 22.60 -2.52 6.04
CA PRO A 265 21.49 -2.90 5.15
C PRO A 265 20.91 -4.24 5.56
N LEU A 266 19.59 -4.37 5.44
CA LEU A 266 18.86 -5.61 5.74
C LEU A 266 19.22 -6.72 4.75
N GLY A 267 19.36 -6.37 3.47
CA GLY A 267 19.43 -7.33 2.38
C GLY A 267 18.07 -7.98 2.06
N TRP A 268 17.97 -8.55 0.86
CA TRP A 268 16.72 -9.10 0.34
C TRP A 268 16.20 -10.29 1.16
N GLU A 269 17.07 -11.19 1.61
CA GLU A 269 16.67 -12.36 2.39
C GLU A 269 16.01 -11.97 3.73
N GLN A 270 16.63 -11.06 4.48
CA GLN A 270 16.06 -10.55 5.73
C GLN A 270 14.76 -9.80 5.50
N VAL A 271 14.66 -9.02 4.43
CA VAL A 271 13.40 -8.34 4.06
C VAL A 271 12.30 -9.36 3.83
N GLN A 272 12.55 -10.44 3.08
CA GLN A 272 11.56 -11.50 2.85
C GLN A 272 11.06 -12.09 4.16
N HIS A 273 11.98 -12.37 5.08
CA HIS A 273 11.65 -12.93 6.39
C HIS A 273 10.81 -11.95 7.22
N LEU A 274 11.17 -10.66 7.24
CA LEU A 274 10.47 -9.64 8.03
C LEU A 274 9.04 -9.39 7.56
N ILE A 275 8.77 -9.43 6.25
CA ILE A 275 7.45 -9.08 5.71
C ILE A 275 6.55 -10.30 5.50
N ALA A 276 7.06 -11.53 5.64
CA ALA A 276 6.29 -12.76 5.39
C ALA A 276 4.98 -12.84 6.20
N ASP A 277 5.01 -12.36 7.45
CA ASP A 277 3.86 -12.35 8.35
C ASP A 277 3.23 -10.96 8.54
N PHE A 278 3.80 -9.93 7.92
CA PHE A 278 3.30 -8.56 8.04
C PHE A 278 2.17 -8.31 7.04
N SER A 279 0.95 -8.11 7.53
CA SER A 279 -0.26 -8.12 6.70
C SER A 279 -0.63 -6.76 6.09
N LYS A 280 0.30 -5.80 6.04
CA LYS A 280 0.04 -4.45 5.52
C LYS A 280 1.00 -4.09 4.38
N PRO A 281 0.63 -3.14 3.50
CA PRO A 281 1.51 -2.71 2.42
C PRO A 281 2.88 -2.25 2.91
N VAL A 282 3.95 -2.76 2.28
CA VAL A 282 5.34 -2.39 2.56
C VAL A 282 5.97 -1.77 1.33
N PHE A 283 6.47 -0.54 1.46
CA PHE A 283 7.40 0.02 0.47
C PHE A 283 8.84 -0.25 0.91
N LEU A 284 9.63 -0.88 0.05
CA LEU A 284 11.04 -1.10 0.31
C LEU A 284 11.84 0.16 -0.01
N LEU A 285 12.77 0.55 0.86
CA LEU A 285 13.52 1.79 0.75
C LEU A 285 15.00 1.59 1.11
N GLY A 286 15.87 2.39 0.48
CA GLY A 286 17.30 2.45 0.78
C GLY A 286 18.12 1.62 -0.20
N GLY A 287 18.86 2.33 -1.07
CA GLY A 287 19.71 1.71 -2.09
C GLY A 287 18.97 1.09 -3.27
N LEU A 288 17.65 1.32 -3.39
CA LEU A 288 16.78 0.74 -4.42
C LEU A 288 16.38 1.78 -5.49
N GLY A 289 16.07 1.30 -6.69
CA GLY A 289 15.57 2.07 -7.81
C GLY A 289 14.42 1.39 -8.58
N PRO A 290 14.01 1.96 -9.73
CA PRO A 290 12.92 1.41 -10.55
C PRO A 290 13.11 -0.04 -10.98
N ASP A 291 14.35 -0.50 -11.16
CA ASP A 291 14.68 -1.82 -11.67
C ASP A 291 14.49 -2.93 -10.62
N ASP A 292 14.50 -2.58 -9.33
CA ASP A 292 14.31 -3.52 -8.22
C ASP A 292 12.83 -3.87 -7.97
N ARG A 293 11.93 -3.24 -8.72
CA ARG A 293 10.49 -3.27 -8.46
C ARG A 293 9.89 -4.65 -8.64
N GLN A 294 10.33 -5.39 -9.67
CA GLN A 294 9.85 -6.75 -9.91
C GLN A 294 10.23 -7.68 -8.76
N GLN A 295 11.43 -7.53 -8.20
CA GLN A 295 11.87 -8.30 -7.05
C GLN A 295 11.05 -7.96 -5.80
N ALA A 296 10.76 -6.68 -5.56
CA ALA A 296 9.91 -6.26 -4.46
C ALA A 296 8.51 -6.91 -4.52
N TRP A 297 7.86 -6.93 -5.68
CA TRP A 297 6.55 -7.60 -5.82
C TRP A 297 6.62 -9.09 -5.62
N ALA A 298 7.66 -9.76 -6.14
CA ALA A 298 7.82 -11.20 -5.97
C ALA A 298 7.88 -11.62 -4.49
N MET A 299 8.29 -10.70 -3.61
CA MET A 299 8.37 -10.92 -2.17
C MET A 299 7.11 -10.45 -1.42
N GLY A 300 6.12 -9.90 -2.11
CA GLY A 300 4.87 -9.41 -1.51
C GLY A 300 4.93 -7.97 -1.00
N ALA A 301 5.96 -7.20 -1.38
CA ALA A 301 5.99 -5.76 -1.09
C ALA A 301 5.07 -4.98 -2.05
N GLN A 302 4.51 -3.88 -1.57
CA GLN A 302 3.68 -2.95 -2.36
C GLN A 302 4.48 -2.35 -3.53
N GLY A 303 5.76 -2.08 -3.29
CA GLY A 303 6.66 -1.51 -4.28
C GLY A 303 7.89 -0.86 -3.66
N ILE A 304 8.45 0.12 -4.35
CA ILE A 304 9.72 0.76 -3.99
C ILE A 304 9.47 2.22 -3.59
N ALA A 305 10.13 2.64 -2.50
CA ALA A 305 10.28 4.02 -2.12
C ALA A 305 11.71 4.50 -2.39
N GLY A 306 11.87 5.76 -2.76
CA GLY A 306 13.18 6.29 -3.15
C GLY A 306 13.23 7.80 -3.21
N ILE A 307 14.45 8.35 -3.14
CA ILE A 307 14.72 9.78 -3.29
C ILE A 307 15.18 10.03 -4.74
N ARG A 308 16.49 9.90 -4.99
CA ARG A 308 17.12 10.21 -6.28
C ARG A 308 16.56 9.39 -7.43
N ALA A 309 16.21 8.13 -7.16
CA ALA A 309 15.71 7.20 -8.16
C ALA A 309 14.35 7.60 -8.76
N PHE A 310 13.58 8.46 -8.07
CA PHE A 310 12.28 8.94 -8.52
C PHE A 310 12.21 10.47 -8.63
N TRP A 311 13.26 11.19 -8.24
CA TRP A 311 13.30 12.63 -8.38
C TRP A 311 13.66 13.00 -9.82
N PRO A 312 12.91 13.90 -10.47
CA PRO A 312 13.22 14.31 -11.83
C PRO A 312 14.60 14.99 -11.85
N GLN A 313 15.41 14.64 -12.84
CA GLN A 313 16.66 15.34 -13.09
C GLN A 313 16.37 16.82 -13.43
N ALA A 314 17.31 17.69 -13.07
CA ALA A 314 17.20 19.14 -13.23
C ALA A 314 16.93 19.54 -14.69
#